data_AF-A0A967M6A4-F1
#
_entry.id   AF-A0A967M6A4-F1
#
_cell.length_a   1.000
_cell.length_b   1.000
_cell.length_c   1.000
_cell.angle_alpha   90.00
_cell.angle_beta   90.00
_cell.angle_gamma   90.00
#
_symmetry.space_group_name_H-M   'P 1'
#
loop_
_entity.id
_entity.type
_entity.pdbx_description
1 polymer ?
#
loop_
_entity_poly.entity_id
_entity_poly.type
_entity_poly.pdbx_seq_one_letter_code
_entity_poly.pdbx_strand_id
1 'polypeptide(L)'
;EKRVVNSVPTWTVDVDYATEELLATFNCAGLDAFGCKGMHAAVKAAGAALYYLKEARKGSVPHLRPLVTYHVSDYMVLDDATRRNLELTGT
;
A
#
# COMPACT_ATOMS: atom_id res chain seq x y z
N GLU A 1 -13.68 6.36 18.02
CA GLU A 1 -14.09 5.92 16.67
C GLU A 1 -14.01 4.39 16.56
N LYS A 2 -14.99 3.74 15.95
CA LYS A 2 -15.02 2.27 15.84
C LYS A 2 -14.13 1.85 14.66
N ARG A 3 -12.94 1.30 14.94
CA ARG A 3 -12.04 0.79 13.90
C ARG A 3 -12.71 -0.38 13.18
N VAL A 4 -12.89 -0.26 11.86
CA VAL A 4 -13.37 -1.35 11.01
C VAL A 4 -12.14 -2.11 10.48
N VAL A 5 -12.14 -3.42 10.65
CA VAL A 5 -11.08 -4.31 10.14
C VAL A 5 -11.69 -5.18 9.04
N ASN A 6 -11.14 -5.10 7.84
CA ASN A 6 -11.52 -5.95 6.71
C ASN A 6 -10.51 -7.06 6.54
N SER A 7 -10.98 -8.31 6.50
CA SER A 7 -10.14 -9.46 6.21
C SER A 7 -10.07 -9.69 4.71
N VAL A 8 -8.88 -10.00 4.22
CA VAL A 8 -8.66 -10.53 2.87
C VAL A 8 -8.23 -12.00 2.97
N PRO A 9 -8.44 -12.82 1.92
CA PRO A 9 -7.94 -14.19 1.89
C PRO A 9 -6.42 -14.27 2.04
N THR A 10 -5.91 -15.29 2.73
CA THR A 10 -4.46 -15.42 3.00
C THR A 10 -3.59 -15.55 1.75
N TRP A 11 -4.12 -16.09 0.66
CA TRP A 11 -3.38 -16.20 -0.58
C TRP A 11 -3.06 -14.84 -1.22
N THR A 12 -3.78 -13.77 -0.86
CA THR A 12 -3.52 -12.42 -1.40
C THR A 12 -2.24 -11.79 -0.84
N VAL A 13 -1.67 -12.36 0.22
CA VAL A 13 -0.37 -11.97 0.78
C VAL A 13 0.75 -12.95 0.40
N ASP A 14 0.52 -13.76 -0.64
CA ASP A 14 1.61 -14.44 -1.32
C ASP A 14 2.43 -13.44 -2.15
N VAL A 15 3.76 -13.61 -2.17
CA VAL A 15 4.65 -12.63 -2.82
C VAL A 15 4.58 -12.72 -4.35
N ASP A 16 4.41 -13.92 -4.89
CA ASP A 16 4.38 -14.14 -6.33
C ASP A 16 3.07 -13.60 -6.88
N TYR A 17 1.94 -13.95 -6.24
CA TYR A 17 0.63 -13.38 -6.57
C TYR A 17 0.63 -11.84 -6.50
N ALA A 18 1.10 -11.27 -5.38
CA ALA A 18 1.13 -9.83 -5.21
C ALA A 18 2.02 -9.13 -6.26
N THR A 19 3.14 -9.75 -6.64
CA THR A 19 4.03 -9.24 -7.68
C THR A 19 3.32 -9.20 -9.03
N GLU A 20 2.73 -10.32 -9.46
CA GLU A 20 2.01 -10.41 -10.73
C GLU A 20 0.86 -9.38 -10.80
N GLU A 21 0.07 -9.29 -9.74
CA GLU A 21 -1.09 -8.40 -9.67
C GLU A 21 -0.70 -6.92 -9.74
N LEU A 22 0.39 -6.53 -9.06
CA LEU A 22 0.93 -5.17 -9.09
C LEU A 22 1.47 -4.82 -10.49
N LEU A 23 2.26 -5.70 -11.10
CA LEU A 23 2.82 -5.48 -12.43
C LEU A 23 1.73 -5.40 -13.50
N ALA A 24 0.72 -6.26 -13.42
CA ALA A 24 -0.43 -6.25 -14.32
C ALA A 24 -1.27 -4.97 -14.17
N THR A 25 -1.54 -4.54 -12.94
CA THR A 25 -2.39 -3.36 -12.68
C THR A 25 -1.74 -2.06 -13.14
N PHE A 26 -0.44 -1.93 -12.94
CA PHE A 26 0.30 -0.70 -13.28
C PHE A 26 1.06 -0.78 -14.62
N ASN A 27 0.91 -1.89 -15.35
CA ASN A 27 1.56 -2.14 -16.64
C ASN A 27 3.08 -1.86 -16.60
N CYS A 28 3.77 -2.45 -15.64
CA CYS A 28 5.21 -2.27 -15.42
C CYS A 28 5.97 -3.58 -15.60
N ALA A 29 7.23 -3.49 -16.02
CA ALA A 29 8.08 -4.67 -16.26
C ALA A 29 8.71 -5.26 -14.99
N GLY A 30 8.74 -4.51 -13.89
CA GLY A 30 9.33 -4.97 -12.64
C GLY A 30 9.09 -4.04 -11.46
N LEU A 31 9.28 -4.55 -10.25
CA LEU A 31 9.07 -3.83 -8.99
C LEU A 31 10.12 -2.75 -8.72
N ASP A 32 11.24 -2.77 -9.45
CA ASP A 32 12.24 -1.69 -9.44
C ASP A 32 11.61 -0.33 -9.74
N ALA A 33 10.62 -0.30 -10.65
CA ALA A 33 9.92 0.92 -11.03
C ALA A 33 9.16 1.58 -9.86
N PHE A 34 8.85 0.82 -8.81
CA PHE A 34 8.16 1.30 -7.60
C PHE A 34 9.12 1.52 -6.42
N GLY A 35 10.39 1.15 -6.57
CA GLY A 35 11.39 1.19 -5.49
C GLY A 35 11.24 0.10 -4.42
N CYS A 36 10.40 -0.93 -4.64
CA CYS A 36 10.09 -1.95 -3.63
C CYS A 36 10.65 -3.35 -3.94
N LYS A 37 11.56 -3.47 -4.92
CA LYS A 37 12.17 -4.78 -5.24
C LYS A 37 12.89 -5.36 -4.03
N GLY A 38 12.63 -6.65 -3.76
CA GLY A 38 13.18 -7.35 -2.60
C GLY A 38 12.50 -7.01 -1.26
N MET A 39 11.61 -6.01 -1.22
CA MET A 39 10.85 -5.63 -0.03
C MET A 39 9.58 -6.48 0.10
N HIS A 40 9.73 -7.79 0.33
CA HIS A 40 8.62 -8.76 0.29
C HIS A 40 7.43 -8.37 1.18
N ALA A 41 7.67 -7.82 2.37
CA ALA A 41 6.59 -7.36 3.25
C ALA A 41 5.77 -6.21 2.64
N ALA A 42 6.44 -5.25 1.97
CA ALA A 42 5.78 -4.14 1.30
C ALA A 42 4.97 -4.62 0.08
N VAL A 43 5.56 -5.53 -0.72
CA VAL A 43 4.90 -6.13 -1.89
C VAL A 43 3.63 -6.87 -1.48
N LYS A 44 3.70 -7.73 -0.46
CA LYS A 44 2.55 -8.47 0.07
C LYS A 44 1.44 -7.56 0.58
N ALA A 45 1.80 -6.52 1.35
CA ALA A 45 0.84 -5.55 1.87
C ALA A 45 0.15 -4.76 0.74
N ALA A 46 0.91 -4.33 -0.27
CA ALA A 46 0.37 -3.61 -1.42
C ALA A 46 -0.56 -4.50 -2.27
N GLY A 47 -0.18 -5.76 -2.52
CA GLY A 47 -1.01 -6.73 -3.24
C GLY A 47 -2.35 -7.00 -2.54
N ALA A 48 -2.32 -7.23 -1.23
CA ALA A 48 -3.53 -7.40 -0.42
C ALA A 48 -4.45 -6.17 -0.44
N ALA A 49 -3.88 -4.96 -0.32
CA ALA A 49 -4.65 -3.73 -0.40
C ALA A 49 -5.28 -3.54 -1.79
N LEU A 50 -4.53 -3.83 -2.85
CA LEU A 50 -5.00 -3.75 -4.23
C LEU A 50 -6.12 -4.76 -4.52
N TYR A 51 -5.98 -6.00 -4.07
CA TYR A 51 -7.02 -7.02 -4.16
C TYR A 51 -8.32 -6.53 -3.50
N TYR A 52 -8.22 -6.03 -2.26
CA TYR A 52 -9.38 -5.51 -1.54
C TYR A 52 -10.05 -4.35 -2.30
N LEU A 53 -9.28 -3.43 -2.87
CA LEU A 53 -9.82 -2.31 -3.65
C LEU A 53 -10.59 -2.79 -4.89
N LYS A 54 -10.06 -3.78 -5.61
CA LYS A 54 -10.72 -4.38 -6.79
C LYS A 54 -12.01 -5.10 -6.40
N GLU A 55 -12.01 -5.87 -5.32
CA GLU A 55 -13.20 -6.54 -4.78
C GLU A 55 -14.27 -5.53 -4.33
N ALA A 56 -13.89 -4.52 -3.55
CA ALA A 56 -14.82 -3.53 -3.01
C ALA A 56 -15.47 -2.64 -4.09
N ARG A 57 -14.86 -2.55 -5.27
CA ARG A 57 -15.38 -1.81 -6.44
C ARG A 57 -15.92 -2.72 -7.54
N LYS A 58 -15.85 -4.05 -7.37
CA LYS A 58 -16.24 -5.07 -8.36
C LYS A 58 -15.69 -4.78 -9.77
N GLY A 59 -14.44 -4.35 -9.87
CA GLY A 59 -13.90 -3.90 -11.15
C GLY A 59 -12.50 -3.31 -11.10
N SER A 60 -12.13 -2.61 -12.17
CA SER A 60 -10.82 -1.99 -12.33
C SER A 60 -10.68 -0.70 -11.50
N VAL A 61 -9.44 -0.35 -11.17
CA VAL A 61 -9.07 0.86 -10.42
C VAL A 61 -8.19 1.80 -11.26
N PRO A 62 -8.70 2.32 -12.40
CA PRO A 62 -7.87 2.98 -13.42
C PRO A 62 -7.27 4.32 -12.98
N HIS A 63 -7.80 4.94 -11.93
CA HIS A 63 -7.34 6.22 -11.38
C HIS A 63 -6.25 6.04 -10.31
N LEU A 64 -5.88 4.80 -9.97
CA LEU A 64 -4.82 4.54 -9.00
C LEU A 64 -3.48 4.96 -9.62
N ARG A 65 -2.78 5.87 -8.93
CA ARG A 65 -1.43 6.24 -9.31
C ARG A 65 -0.48 5.06 -9.05
N PRO A 66 0.63 4.94 -9.79
CA PRO A 66 1.64 3.91 -9.56
C PRO A 66 2.11 3.88 -8.10
N LEU A 67 2.49 2.70 -7.65
CA LEU A 67 3.08 2.49 -6.32
C LEU A 67 4.38 3.29 -6.17
N VAL A 68 4.55 3.90 -5.00
CA VAL A 68 5.78 4.60 -4.62
C VAL A 68 6.20 4.09 -3.25
N THR A 69 7.46 3.68 -3.13
CA THR A 69 8.03 3.26 -1.84
C THR A 69 8.32 4.48 -0.98
N TYR A 70 7.89 4.41 0.29
CA TYR A 70 8.12 5.44 1.29
C TYR A 70 9.26 5.01 2.21
N HIS A 71 10.28 5.85 2.37
CA HIS A 71 11.35 5.64 3.35
C HIS A 71 11.22 6.62 4.50
N VAL A 72 11.26 6.09 5.73
CA VAL A 72 11.15 6.90 6.96
C VAL A 72 12.33 7.88 7.09
N SER A 73 13.49 7.55 6.51
CA SER A 73 14.68 8.42 6.48
C SER A 73 14.49 9.70 5.68
N ASP A 74 13.52 9.74 4.76
CA ASP A 74 13.34 10.88 3.86
C ASP A 74 12.59 12.03 4.55
N TYR A 75 12.12 11.81 5.78
CA TYR A 75 11.26 12.72 6.52
C TYR A 75 11.63 12.78 8.00
N MET A 76 11.25 13.90 8.64
CA MET A 76 11.32 14.01 10.10
C MET A 76 10.19 13.19 10.74
N VAL A 77 10.57 12.22 11.56
CA VAL A 77 9.62 11.41 12.33
C VAL A 77 9.09 12.22 13.51
N LEU A 78 7.77 12.41 13.56
CA LEU A 78 7.08 13.04 14.68
C LEU A 78 6.18 12.02 15.37
N ASP A 79 6.23 11.96 16.69
CA ASP A 79 5.32 11.14 17.48
C ASP A 79 3.92 11.77 17.56
N ASP A 80 2.95 10.99 18.04
CA ASP A 80 1.56 11.42 18.10
C ASP A 80 1.37 12.66 19.01
N ALA A 81 2.14 12.74 20.12
CA ALA A 81 2.08 13.89 21.01
C ALA A 81 2.60 15.17 20.36
N THR A 82 3.74 15.10 19.65
CA THR A 82 4.27 16.27 18.92
C THR A 82 3.32 16.71 17.82
N ARG A 83 2.74 15.78 17.04
CA ARG A 83 1.78 16.12 15.98
C ARG A 83 0.53 16.83 16.53
N ARG A 84 0.04 16.41 17.70
CA ARG A 84 -1.13 17.01 18.37
C ARG A 84 -0.81 18.37 18.99
N ASN A 85 0.30 18.48 19.70
CA ASN A 85 0.71 19.73 20.36
C ASN A 85 1.03 20.85 19.35
N LEU A 86 1.44 20.48 18.14
CA LEU A 86 1.66 21.41 17.03
C LEU A 86 0.41 21.66 16.17
N GLU A 87 -0.74 21.05 16.52
CA GLU A 87 -2.02 21.19 15.80
C GLU A 87 -1.92 20.96 14.28
N LEU A 88 -1.06 20.02 13.85
CA LEU A 88 -0.66 19.92 12.43
C LEU A 88 -1.82 19.63 11.47
N THR A 89 -2.81 18.85 11.91
CA THR A 89 -3.97 18.44 11.08
C THR A 89 -5.28 18.37 11.86
N GLY A 90 -5.29 18.78 13.12
CA GLY A 90 -6.46 18.73 13.99
C GLY A 90 -6.26 19.61 15.21
N THR A 91 -7.31 20.31 15.60
CA THR A 91 -7.50 20.95 16.91
C THR A 91 -8.19 19.98 17.85
#